data_AF-F6BJR1-F1
#
_entry.id   AF-F6BJR1-F1
#
_cell.length_a   1.000
_cell.length_b   1.000
_cell.length_c   1.000
_cell.angle_alpha   90.00
_cell.angle_beta   90.00
_cell.angle_gamma   90.00
#
_symmetry.space_group_name_H-M   'P 1'
#
loop_
_entity.id
_entity.type
_entity.pdbx_description
1 polymer ?
#
loop_
_entity_poly.entity_id
_entity_poly.type
_entity_poly.pdbx_seq_one_letter_code
_entity_poly.pdbx_strand_id
1 'polypeptide(L)' 'MDKNLLGTNIVTQIGIIVKDIDEASKTFADFFGVLKPKWNWTDGYEKSHAEFSGKPSDARAKLAFFDMGQVLYIEP' A
#
# COMPACT_ATOMS: atom_id res chain seq x y z
N MET A 1 -16.98 9.59 24.27
CA MET A 1 -16.16 9.73 23.05
C MET A 1 -16.70 8.70 22.08
N ASP A 2 -17.37 9.15 21.02
CA ASP A 2 -17.87 8.25 19.99
C ASP A 2 -16.71 7.45 19.40
N LYS A 3 -16.92 6.15 19.21
CA LYS A 3 -15.91 5.29 18.59
C LYS A 3 -15.68 5.78 17.16
N ASN A 4 -14.45 6.20 16.87
CA ASN A 4 -14.03 6.47 15.51
C ASN A 4 -14.20 5.20 14.64
N LEU A 5 -14.38 5.38 13.32
CA LEU A 5 -14.69 4.27 12.39
C LEU A 5 -13.62 3.15 12.42
N LEU A 6 -12.36 3.53 12.66
CA LEU A 6 -11.24 2.59 12.67
C LEU A 6 -11.08 1.84 14.01
N GLY A 7 -11.70 2.32 15.10
CA GLY A 7 -11.51 1.79 16.45
C GLY A 7 -10.09 1.98 17.02
N THR A 8 -9.18 2.63 16.28
CA THR A 8 -7.78 2.90 16.63
C THR A 8 -7.33 4.22 16.00
N ASN A 9 -6.31 4.85 16.59
CA ASN A 9 -5.59 5.98 16.00
C ASN A 9 -4.22 5.59 15.43
N ILE A 10 -3.87 4.30 15.47
CA ILE A 10 -2.62 3.76 14.94
C ILE A 10 -2.89 3.21 13.53
N VAL A 11 -2.21 3.78 12.54
CA VAL A 11 -2.23 3.30 11.15
C VAL A 11 -0.91 2.58 10.86
N THR A 12 -0.98 1.32 10.45
CA THR A 12 0.20 0.49 10.12
C THR A 12 0.59 0.60 8.66
N GLN A 13 -0.38 0.62 7.75
CA GLN A 13 -0.16 0.70 6.31
C GLN A 13 -1.35 1.35 5.60
N ILE A 14 -1.08 2.12 4.56
CA ILE A 14 -2.08 2.66 3.64
C ILE A 14 -1.80 2.08 2.26
N GLY A 15 -2.77 1.36 1.69
CA GLY A 15 -2.72 0.88 0.30
C GLY A 15 -3.41 1.86 -0.64
N ILE A 16 -2.74 2.24 -1.73
CA ILE A 16 -3.29 3.12 -2.76
C ILE A 16 -3.30 2.37 -4.09
N ILE A 17 -4.47 2.25 -4.71
CA ILE A 17 -4.62 1.62 -6.03
C ILE A 17 -4.31 2.66 -7.10
N VAL A 18 -3.39 2.33 -7.99
CA VAL A 18 -2.94 3.20 -9.08
C VAL A 18 -2.96 2.48 -10.41
N LYS A 19 -3.11 3.23 -11.50
CA LYS A 19 -3.12 2.68 -12.86
C LYS A 19 -1.72 2.33 -13.35
N ASP A 20 -0.74 3.20 -13.08
CA ASP A 20 0.66 3.02 -13.43
C ASP A 20 1.52 3.15 -12.17
N ILE A 21 2.16 2.05 -11.78
CA ILE A 21 2.99 2.01 -10.58
C ILE A 21 4.30 2.76 -10.77
N ASP A 22 4.84 2.82 -11.99
CA ASP A 22 6.12 3.43 -12.26
C ASP A 22 6.00 4.96 -12.22
N GLU A 23 4.91 5.50 -12.75
CA GLU A 23 4.56 6.91 -12.64
C GLU A 23 4.23 7.28 -11.19
N ALA A 24 3.31 6.56 -10.54
CA ALA A 24 2.89 6.87 -9.18
C ALA A 24 4.06 6.78 -8.19
N SER A 25 4.87 5.73 -8.26
CA SER A 25 6.02 5.58 -7.36
C SER A 25 7.06 6.68 -7.58
N LYS A 26 7.20 7.20 -8.81
CA LYS A 26 8.08 8.36 -9.04
C LYS A 26 7.50 9.61 -8.38
N THR A 27 6.21 9.89 -8.62
CA THR A 27 5.54 11.08 -8.07
C THR A 27 5.58 11.10 -6.54
N PHE A 28 5.28 9.97 -5.88
CA PHE A 28 5.38 9.88 -4.42
C PHE A 28 6.83 10.02 -3.93
N ALA A 29 7.80 9.41 -4.61
CA ALA A 29 9.21 9.54 -4.25
C ALA A 29 9.70 11.00 -4.35
N ASP A 30 9.35 11.69 -5.43
CA ASP A 30 9.68 13.10 -5.62
C ASP A 30 8.99 13.98 -4.55
N PHE A 31 7.72 13.69 -4.23
CA PHE A 31 6.97 14.40 -3.19
C PHE A 31 7.58 14.25 -1.78
N PHE A 32 8.01 13.04 -1.43
CA PHE A 32 8.63 12.75 -0.14
C PHE A 32 10.13 13.04 -0.10
N GLY A 33 10.76 13.37 -1.23
CA GLY A 33 12.20 13.61 -1.31
C GLY A 33 13.05 12.35 -1.09
N VAL A 34 12.55 11.17 -1.48
CA VAL A 34 13.21 9.87 -1.32
C VAL A 34 13.53 9.23 -2.66
N LEU A 35 14.31 8.14 -2.65
CA LEU A 35 14.55 7.35 -3.85
C LEU A 35 13.29 6.56 -4.24
N LYS A 36 13.01 6.50 -5.54
CA LYS A 36 11.92 5.68 -6.08
C LYS A 36 12.13 4.20 -5.69
N PRO A 37 11.18 3.56 -4.99
CA PRO A 37 11.28 2.15 -4.65
C PRO A 37 11.13 1.27 -5.89
N LYS A 38 11.71 0.07 -5.83
CA LYS A 38 11.42 -0.98 -6.80
C LYS A 38 10.05 -1.59 -6.51
N TRP A 39 9.33 -1.96 -7.55
CA TRP A 39 8.12 -2.74 -7.42
C TRP A 39 8.40 -4.22 -7.64
N ASN A 40 7.54 -5.08 -7.08
CA ASN A 40 7.51 -6.52 -7.33
C ASN A 40 6.09 -6.97 -7.66
N TRP A 41 5.96 -8.04 -8.45
CA TRP A 41 4.66 -8.69 -8.63
C TRP A 41 4.28 -9.46 -7.36
N THR A 42 3.00 -9.43 -7.00
CA THR A 42 2.44 -10.39 -6.04
C THR A 42 2.63 -11.82 -6.55
N ASP A 43 2.65 -12.78 -5.65
CA ASP A 43 2.70 -14.19 -6.01
C ASP A 43 1.46 -14.61 -6.84
N GLY A 44 1.63 -15.66 -7.65
CA GLY A 44 0.51 -16.32 -8.33
C GLY A 44 -0.30 -17.21 -7.38
N TYR A 45 -1.45 -17.70 -7.86
CA TYR A 45 -2.44 -18.43 -7.06
C TYR A 45 -1.86 -19.60 -6.26
N GLU A 46 -0.94 -20.38 -6.85
CA GLU A 46 -0.29 -21.54 -6.20
C GLU A 46 0.39 -21.21 -4.86
N LYS A 47 0.78 -19.95 -4.64
CA LYS A 47 1.39 -19.50 -3.38
C LYS A 47 0.50 -18.53 -2.61
N SER A 48 -0.22 -17.65 -3.30
CA SER A 48 -1.04 -16.63 -2.65
C SER A 48 -2.37 -17.17 -2.14
N HIS A 49 -2.88 -18.24 -2.76
CA HIS A 49 -4.22 -18.78 -2.55
C HIS A 49 -5.29 -17.68 -2.57
N ALA A 50 -5.09 -16.66 -3.42
CA ALA A 50 -5.95 -15.49 -3.45
C ALA A 50 -7.39 -15.86 -3.84
N GLU A 51 -8.34 -15.29 -3.11
CA GLU A 51 -9.76 -15.42 -3.39
C GLU A 51 -10.42 -14.06 -3.53
N PHE A 52 -11.38 -13.97 -4.46
CA PHE A 52 -12.25 -12.81 -4.60
C PHE A 52 -13.71 -13.25 -4.54
N SER A 53 -14.45 -12.73 -3.56
CA SER A 53 -15.85 -13.11 -3.29
C SER A 53 -16.04 -14.64 -3.17
N GLY A 54 -15.11 -15.32 -2.48
CA GLY A 54 -15.17 -16.76 -2.23
C GLY A 54 -14.82 -17.65 -3.43
N LYS A 55 -14.22 -17.07 -4.49
CA LYS A 55 -13.74 -17.83 -5.65
C LYS A 55 -12.23 -17.66 -5.81
N PRO A 56 -11.51 -18.73 -6.20
CA PRO A 56 -10.11 -18.64 -6.59
C PRO A 56 -9.85 -17.52 -7.60
N SER A 57 -8.73 -16.83 -7.44
CA SER A 57 -8.35 -15.70 -8.28
C SER A 57 -6.87 -15.76 -8.63
N ASP A 58 -6.58 -15.74 -9.93
CA ASP A 58 -5.22 -15.56 -10.47
C ASP A 58 -4.80 -14.10 -10.51
N ALA A 59 -5.55 -13.19 -9.87
CA ALA A 59 -5.25 -11.77 -9.88
C ALA A 59 -3.87 -11.50 -9.27
N ARG A 60 -3.10 -10.66 -9.98
CA ARG A 60 -1.79 -10.20 -9.52
C ARG A 60 -1.70 -8.69 -9.64
N ALA A 61 -0.91 -8.09 -8.76
CA ALA A 61 -0.64 -6.66 -8.77
C ALA A 61 0.86 -6.40 -8.69
N LYS A 62 1.30 -5.27 -9.24
CA LYS A 62 2.61 -4.71 -8.91
C LYS A 62 2.47 -3.95 -7.59
N LEU A 63 3.39 -4.15 -6.67
CA LEU A 63 3.43 -3.49 -5.37
C LEU A 63 4.77 -2.79 -5.18
N ALA A 64 4.73 -1.54 -4.72
CA ALA A 64 5.88 -0.74 -4.32
C ALA A 64 5.60 -0.20 -2.93
N PHE A 65 6.61 -0.26 -2.05
CA PHE A 65 6.46 0.10 -0.66
C PHE A 65 7.37 1.27 -0.33
N PHE A 66 6.80 2.26 0.35
CA PHE A 66 7.53 3.34 1.00
C PHE A 66 7.50 3.07 2.50
N ASP A 67 8.68 2.92 3.10
CA ASP A 67 8.79 2.90 4.56
C ASP A 67 8.93 4.34 5.04
N MET A 68 7.85 4.85 5.64
CA MET A 68 7.73 6.23 6.12
C MET A 68 7.67 6.29 7.66
N GLY A 69 8.00 5.19 8.35
CA GLY A 69 7.76 5.07 9.79
C GLY A 69 6.29 5.21 10.17
N GLN A 70 6.01 5.56 11.44
CA GLN A 70 4.65 5.90 11.84
C GLN A 70 4.33 7.35 11.48
N VAL A 71 3.15 7.55 10.88
CA VAL A 71 2.60 8.90 10.66
C VAL A 71 2.27 9.48 12.03
N LEU A 72 3.16 10.33 12.55
CA LEU A 72 2.96 11.08 13.78
C LEU A 72 2.54 12.50 13.42
N TYR A 73 1.40 12.94 13.96
CA TYR A 73 1.08 14.36 13.96
C TYR A 73 1.98 15.05 14.99
N ILE A 74 2.79 16.00 14.51
CA ILE A 74 3.62 16.87 15.34
C ILE A 74 3.07 18.28 15.13
N GLU A 75 2.53 18.91 16.17
CA GLU A 75 2.17 20.33 16.08
C GLU A 75 3.43 21.17 15.92
N PRO A 76 3.42 22.22 15.08
CA PRO A 76 4.49 23.20 15.03
C PRO A 76 4.58 24.04 16.32
#